data_AF-A0A1H9AA70-F1
#
_entry.id   AF-A0A1H9AA70-F1
#
_cell.length_a   1.000
_cell.length_b   1.000
_cell.length_c   1.000
_cell.angle_alpha   90.00
_cell.angle_beta   90.00
_cell.angle_gamma   90.00
#
_symmetry.space_group_name_H-M   'P 1'
#
loop_
_entity.id
_entity.type
_entity.pdbx_description
1 polymer ?
#
loop_
_entity_poly.entity_id
_entity_poly.type
_entity_poly.pdbx_seq_one_letter_code
_entity_poly.pdbx_strand_id
1 'polypeptide(L)'
;MSSDQQTDLGTAEEQPHAARGRVSRRRALGLAGAGAVAVVAGSSTAGYAVGRTHERRRVQAVAASATSAPSTPPVFSVVVDQPGQAAGDVFLTDMGDTAATLIADNRGTALWTSAGAKSYANMRLQTYQGRPVITWWESHSTGLAAYADGQTVIEDVAHNVVARVQKHGDVSPDEHEFVITPRGTAYIVSYVRTRADLRPVKGPKDGLIMNGIFEEVDIATGKVLHHWESLDHVAITESHAGVPKDPTEPYDYFHINSVAPTPDGNVIISARHTWAVYKVDLATGDVRWRFGGKKSDFELPGSATFAWQHDAQFEDPRTLRMFDNGSDGEVTVTDESQVLWFSIDEAGRKARLKRRLVHPAKISAHAMGNVQRLDNGNLFVGWGTAQRISEFSDDGTLLFDATLPDVSYRAFRQVWK
;
A
#
# COMPACT_ATOMS: atom_id res chain seq x y z
N MET A 1 -67.74 -20.16 -16.46
CA MET A 1 -68.21 -18.96 -17.17
C MET A 1 -66.98 -18.12 -17.44
N SER A 2 -66.25 -18.49 -18.51
CA SER A 2 -66.32 -17.85 -19.86
C SER A 2 -65.45 -16.60 -19.85
N SER A 3 -64.46 -16.39 -20.71
CA SER A 3 -63.95 -17.07 -21.91
C SER A 3 -62.78 -16.20 -22.39
N ASP A 4 -61.62 -16.79 -22.73
CA ASP A 4 -61.02 -16.84 -24.09
C ASP A 4 -60.41 -15.52 -24.61
N GLN A 5 -59.30 -15.44 -25.36
CA GLN A 5 -58.48 -16.39 -26.14
C GLN A 5 -57.14 -15.68 -26.52
N GLN A 6 -55.98 -16.37 -26.59
CA GLN A 6 -55.19 -16.74 -27.81
C GLN A 6 -54.91 -15.62 -28.83
N THR A 7 -53.79 -15.49 -29.57
CA THR A 7 -52.47 -16.14 -29.79
C THR A 7 -51.80 -15.27 -30.88
N ASP A 8 -50.48 -15.12 -30.96
CA ASP A 8 -49.79 -15.39 -32.23
C ASP A 8 -48.28 -15.66 -32.08
N LEU A 9 -47.82 -16.60 -32.89
CA LEU A 9 -46.45 -17.08 -33.09
C LEU A 9 -45.89 -16.43 -34.36
N GLY A 10 -44.59 -16.15 -34.39
CA GLY A 10 -43.90 -15.71 -35.60
C GLY A 10 -42.40 -15.96 -35.52
N THR A 11 -41.98 -17.14 -35.99
CA THR A 11 -40.61 -17.54 -36.27
C THR A 11 -40.07 -16.89 -37.55
N ALA A 12 -38.80 -16.49 -37.59
CA ALA A 12 -37.98 -16.51 -38.80
C ALA A 12 -36.49 -16.63 -38.44
N GLU A 13 -35.89 -17.68 -39.00
CA GLU A 13 -34.46 -18.04 -38.99
C GLU A 13 -33.62 -17.21 -40.00
N GLU A 14 -32.30 -17.38 -39.83
CA GLU A 14 -31.22 -17.36 -40.83
C GLU A 14 -30.27 -16.14 -40.96
N GLN A 15 -29.00 -16.52 -41.07
CA GLN A 15 -27.72 -15.83 -40.85
C GLN A 15 -27.20 -15.09 -42.13
N PRO A 16 -25.87 -14.92 -42.35
CA PRO A 16 -24.93 -13.99 -41.73
C PRO A 16 -24.27 -13.05 -42.77
N HIS A 17 -23.65 -11.94 -42.35
CA HIS A 17 -22.66 -11.26 -43.20
C HIS A 17 -21.37 -10.96 -42.47
N ALA A 18 -20.33 -11.69 -42.86
CA ALA A 18 -18.94 -11.37 -42.66
C ALA A 18 -18.52 -10.17 -43.53
N ALA A 19 -17.70 -9.28 -42.99
CA ALA A 19 -16.82 -8.43 -43.78
C ALA A 19 -15.46 -8.31 -43.09
N ARG A 20 -14.49 -9.04 -43.66
CA ARG A 20 -13.06 -8.97 -43.38
C ARG A 20 -12.50 -7.66 -43.94
N GLY A 21 -11.94 -6.81 -43.08
CA GLY A 21 -11.06 -5.70 -43.49
C GLY A 21 -9.59 -6.09 -43.36
N ARG A 22 -8.97 -6.53 -44.46
CA ARG A 22 -7.51 -6.58 -44.62
C ARG A 22 -7.02 -5.18 -44.98
N VAL A 23 -6.06 -4.63 -44.24
CA VAL A 23 -5.26 -3.49 -44.71
C VAL A 23 -3.78 -3.87 -44.77
N SER A 24 -3.18 -3.45 -45.89
CA SER A 24 -1.97 -3.96 -46.51
C SER A 24 -0.68 -3.53 -45.83
N ARG A 25 0.28 -4.46 -45.80
CA ARG A 25 1.72 -4.18 -45.70
C ARG A 25 2.18 -3.41 -46.94
N ARG A 26 2.84 -2.27 -46.78
CA ARG A 26 3.75 -1.71 -47.78
C ARG A 26 5.18 -1.67 -47.22
N ARG A 27 6.08 -2.25 -48.01
CA ARG A 27 7.53 -2.23 -47.88
C ARG A 27 8.06 -0.84 -48.24
N ALA A 28 9.14 -0.43 -47.58
CA ALA A 28 10.17 0.41 -48.18
C ALA A 28 11.54 -0.18 -47.85
N LEU A 29 12.25 -0.66 -48.89
CA LEU A 29 13.71 -0.65 -48.97
C LEU A 29 14.14 0.83 -49.07
N GLY A 30 15.32 1.29 -48.67
CA GLY A 30 16.56 0.72 -48.19
C GLY A 30 17.65 1.78 -48.39
N LEU A 31 18.78 1.68 -47.70
CA LEU A 31 20.11 1.99 -48.25
C LEU A 31 21.19 1.63 -47.22
N ALA A 32 22.20 0.94 -47.74
CA ALA A 32 23.40 0.52 -47.07
C ALA A 32 24.45 1.64 -47.02
N GLY A 33 25.33 1.56 -46.03
CA GLY A 33 26.60 2.29 -45.97
C GLY A 33 27.55 1.54 -45.04
N ALA A 34 28.52 0.84 -45.63
CA ALA A 34 29.56 0.07 -44.95
C ALA A 34 30.86 0.89 -44.80
N GLY A 35 31.72 0.49 -43.85
CA GLY A 35 33.15 0.87 -43.76
C GLY A 35 33.61 1.11 -42.31
N ALA A 36 34.09 0.08 -41.60
CA ALA A 36 35.51 -0.35 -41.48
C ALA A 36 36.35 0.55 -40.52
N VAL A 37 36.59 0.11 -39.26
CA VAL A 37 37.78 -0.59 -38.72
C VAL A 37 39.06 0.26 -38.65
N ALA A 38 39.57 0.48 -37.43
CA ALA A 38 41.01 0.39 -37.12
C ALA A 38 41.24 0.23 -35.59
N VAL A 39 41.81 -0.92 -35.23
CA VAL A 39 42.43 -1.25 -33.94
C VAL A 39 43.89 -0.81 -34.01
N VAL A 40 44.42 -0.18 -32.96
CA VAL A 40 45.86 -0.22 -32.65
C VAL A 40 46.05 -0.37 -31.15
N ALA A 41 46.66 -1.49 -30.76
CA ALA A 41 47.27 -1.74 -29.47
C ALA A 41 48.69 -1.15 -29.44
N GLY A 42 49.14 -0.71 -28.27
CA GLY A 42 50.51 -0.23 -28.06
C GLY A 42 50.88 -0.20 -26.58
N SER A 43 51.38 -1.33 -26.09
CA SER A 43 52.07 -1.50 -24.80
C SER A 43 53.53 -1.06 -24.88
N SER A 44 54.06 -0.41 -23.83
CA SER A 44 55.50 -0.41 -23.54
C SER A 44 55.78 -0.18 -22.06
N THR A 45 56.53 -1.14 -21.51
CA THR A 45 57.07 -1.24 -20.15
C THR A 45 58.45 -0.59 -19.99
N ALA A 46 58.74 -0.15 -18.75
CA ALA A 46 60.02 -0.17 -18.03
C ALA A 46 61.15 0.83 -18.39
N GLY A 47 61.77 1.41 -17.34
CA GLY A 47 63.14 1.97 -17.44
C GLY A 47 63.60 2.99 -16.37
N TYR A 48 64.03 2.49 -15.20
CA TYR A 48 65.15 2.93 -14.33
C TYR A 48 65.40 4.40 -13.85
N ALA A 49 65.34 4.51 -12.51
CA ALA A 49 66.20 5.20 -11.51
C ALA A 49 67.33 6.18 -11.91
N VAL A 50 67.48 7.28 -11.13
CA VAL A 50 68.48 7.48 -10.04
C VAL A 50 68.34 8.93 -9.51
N GLY A 51 68.43 9.07 -8.18
CA GLY A 51 68.06 10.27 -7.45
C GLY A 51 69.02 11.45 -7.52
N ARG A 52 68.53 12.58 -7.00
CA ARG A 52 69.34 13.62 -6.37
C ARG A 52 68.50 14.32 -5.30
N THR A 53 69.00 14.21 -4.08
CA THR A 53 68.53 14.84 -2.85
C THR A 53 68.56 16.36 -2.96
N HIS A 54 67.45 17.01 -2.66
CA HIS A 54 67.45 18.36 -2.09
C HIS A 54 66.34 18.44 -1.04
N GLU A 55 66.75 18.36 0.22
CA GLU A 55 65.99 18.90 1.33
C GLU A 55 65.75 20.40 1.09
N ARG A 56 64.49 20.84 1.19
CA ARG A 56 64.14 22.11 1.84
C ARG A 56 62.62 22.27 1.99
N ARG A 57 62.25 22.73 3.19
CA ARG A 57 60.93 23.16 3.69
C ARG A 57 59.91 22.06 4.00
N ARG A 58 59.95 21.61 5.27
CA ARG A 58 58.73 21.29 6.03
C ARG A 58 57.85 22.54 6.05
N VAL A 59 56.82 22.55 5.22
CA VAL A 59 55.61 23.34 5.48
C VAL A 59 54.78 22.46 6.40
N GLN A 60 54.51 22.94 7.62
CA GLN A 60 53.48 22.36 8.48
C GLN A 60 52.16 22.44 7.72
N ALA A 61 51.70 21.30 7.19
CA ALA A 61 50.32 21.18 6.76
C ALA A 61 49.46 21.20 8.02
N VAL A 62 48.84 22.35 8.28
CA VAL A 62 47.70 22.47 9.17
C VAL A 62 46.65 21.47 8.69
N ALA A 63 46.12 20.69 9.63
CA ALA A 63 45.05 19.74 9.37
C ALA A 63 43.91 20.41 8.58
N ALA A 64 43.65 19.90 7.38
CA ALA A 64 42.37 20.09 6.73
C ALA A 64 41.60 18.77 6.90
N SER A 65 40.84 18.68 8.00
CA SER A 65 39.66 17.84 8.01
C SER A 65 38.79 18.26 6.84
N ALA A 66 38.81 17.50 5.76
CA ALA A 66 37.86 17.67 4.67
C ALA A 66 36.51 17.06 5.11
N THR A 67 35.86 17.70 6.07
CA THR A 67 34.41 17.65 6.20
C THR A 67 33.83 18.42 5.03
N SER A 68 33.27 17.70 4.06
CA SER A 68 32.16 18.20 3.24
C SER A 68 31.49 17.02 2.56
N ALA A 69 30.73 16.25 3.35
CA ALA A 69 29.57 15.62 2.76
C ALA A 69 28.60 16.76 2.41
N PRO A 70 27.98 16.79 1.22
CA PRO A 70 26.75 17.56 1.07
C PRO A 70 25.73 16.87 1.98
N SER A 71 25.64 17.31 3.24
CA SER A 71 24.72 16.71 4.19
C SER A 71 23.33 17.22 3.84
N THR A 72 22.69 16.58 2.86
CA THR A 72 21.24 16.60 2.79
C THR A 72 20.74 16.32 4.22
N PRO A 73 19.89 17.20 4.78
CA PRO A 73 19.40 17.00 6.13
C PRO A 73 18.74 15.61 6.23
N PRO A 74 18.81 14.95 7.41
CA PRO A 74 18.12 13.69 7.61
C PRO A 74 16.65 13.80 7.20
N VAL A 75 16.12 12.79 6.52
CA VAL A 75 14.72 12.74 6.10
C VAL A 75 13.76 12.51 7.26
N PHE A 76 14.29 12.19 8.45
CA PHE A 76 13.58 12.15 9.72
C PHE A 76 14.55 12.42 10.88
N SER A 77 14.01 12.79 12.04
CA SER A 77 14.79 13.04 13.25
C SER A 77 14.59 11.93 14.27
N VAL A 78 15.67 11.25 14.64
CA VAL A 78 15.66 10.14 15.61
C VAL A 78 15.54 10.70 17.03
N VAL A 79 14.56 10.18 17.77
CA VAL A 79 14.23 10.53 19.16
C VAL A 79 14.71 9.45 20.13
N VAL A 80 14.60 8.18 19.74
CA VAL A 80 15.07 7.02 20.52
C VAL A 80 15.91 6.12 19.62
N ASP A 81 17.09 5.72 20.13
CA ASP A 81 18.02 4.79 19.47
C ASP A 81 18.63 3.86 20.53
N GLN A 82 18.02 2.70 20.73
CA GLN A 82 18.43 1.68 21.68
C GLN A 82 18.95 0.43 20.97
N PRO A 83 19.86 -0.35 21.60
CA PRO A 83 20.30 -1.62 21.04
C PRO A 83 19.13 -2.62 20.95
N GLY A 84 19.28 -3.60 20.06
CA GLY A 84 18.27 -4.66 19.85
C GLY A 84 17.28 -4.39 18.72
N GLN A 85 17.42 -3.25 18.03
CA GLN A 85 16.72 -2.98 16.76
C GLN A 85 17.02 -4.05 15.70
N ALA A 86 16.04 -4.30 14.84
CA ALA A 86 16.20 -5.16 13.68
C ALA A 86 17.14 -4.51 12.65
N ALA A 87 17.84 -5.36 11.89
CA ALA A 87 18.56 -4.92 10.72
C ALA A 87 17.59 -4.44 9.62
N GLY A 88 18.08 -3.56 8.76
CA GLY A 88 17.35 -3.05 7.60
C GLY A 88 17.31 -1.53 7.55
N ASP A 89 16.81 -1.05 6.43
CA ASP A 89 16.59 0.36 6.14
C ASP A 89 15.11 0.69 6.30
N VAL A 90 14.81 1.98 6.47
CA VAL A 90 13.45 2.48 6.57
C VAL A 90 12.93 2.85 5.17
N PHE A 91 11.81 2.25 4.78
CA PHE A 91 11.06 2.55 3.58
C PHE A 91 9.83 3.38 3.95
N LEU A 92 9.68 4.54 3.31
CA LEU A 92 8.54 5.43 3.54
C LEU A 92 8.26 6.30 2.30
N THR A 93 7.15 7.03 2.33
CA THR A 93 6.80 8.02 1.31
C THR A 93 6.57 9.36 1.98
N ASP A 94 7.20 10.42 1.47
CA ASP A 94 6.82 11.79 1.82
C ASP A 94 5.59 12.17 1.00
N MET A 95 4.51 12.58 1.67
CA MET A 95 3.26 13.02 1.04
C MET A 95 3.08 14.54 1.06
N GLY A 96 4.09 15.30 1.49
CA GLY A 96 4.10 16.75 1.49
C GLY A 96 4.30 17.37 0.11
N ASP A 97 4.57 18.68 0.08
CA ASP A 97 4.78 19.45 -1.15
C ASP A 97 5.92 18.90 -2.02
N THR A 98 6.90 18.24 -1.40
CA THR A 98 8.02 17.57 -2.05
C THR A 98 7.85 16.06 -2.02
N ALA A 99 6.69 15.59 -2.47
CA ALA A 99 6.34 14.17 -2.44
C ALA A 99 7.43 13.29 -3.08
N ALA A 100 7.83 12.25 -2.36
CA ALA A 100 8.91 11.36 -2.79
C ALA A 100 8.79 9.97 -2.16
N THR A 101 9.29 8.96 -2.85
CA THR A 101 9.61 7.66 -2.25
C THR A 101 10.99 7.72 -1.62
N LEU A 102 11.16 7.18 -0.41
CA LEU A 102 12.37 7.32 0.39
C LEU A 102 12.83 5.97 0.97
N ILE A 103 14.11 5.65 0.76
CA ILE A 103 14.85 4.64 1.54
C ILE A 103 15.90 5.37 2.36
N ALA A 104 15.91 5.16 3.67
CA ALA A 104 16.85 5.82 4.57
C ALA A 104 17.44 4.85 5.59
N ASP A 105 18.68 5.10 5.99
CA ASP A 105 19.30 4.37 7.09
C ASP A 105 18.68 4.75 8.45
N ASN A 106 19.09 4.06 9.52
CA ASN A 106 18.57 4.30 10.88
C ASN A 106 18.91 5.69 11.47
N ARG A 107 19.71 6.50 10.78
CA ARG A 107 20.02 7.88 11.16
C ARG A 107 19.22 8.91 10.35
N GLY A 108 18.38 8.46 9.43
CA GLY A 108 17.63 9.31 8.52
C GLY A 108 18.45 9.76 7.31
N THR A 109 19.63 9.19 7.07
CA THR A 109 20.38 9.48 5.84
C THR A 109 19.65 8.86 4.66
N ALA A 110 19.21 9.66 3.69
CA ALA A 110 18.62 9.16 2.46
C ALA A 110 19.64 8.31 1.68
N LEU A 111 19.31 7.04 1.46
CA LEU A 111 20.08 6.10 0.64
C LEU A 111 19.58 6.08 -0.80
N TRP A 112 18.28 6.29 -0.99
CA TRP A 112 17.65 6.42 -2.30
C TRP A 112 16.38 7.25 -2.21
N THR A 113 16.13 8.03 -3.25
CA THR A 113 14.89 8.76 -3.43
C THR A 113 14.43 8.67 -4.88
N SER A 114 13.11 8.70 -5.10
CA SER A 114 12.54 8.94 -6.43
C SER A 114 11.44 9.99 -6.32
N ALA A 115 11.33 10.80 -7.36
CA ALA A 115 10.43 11.94 -7.46
C ALA A 115 9.97 12.08 -8.92
N GLY A 116 8.85 12.78 -9.14
CA GLY A 116 8.28 13.01 -10.48
C GLY A 116 6.77 12.76 -10.58
N ALA A 117 6.21 12.03 -9.62
CA ALA A 117 4.78 12.00 -9.35
C ALA A 117 4.40 13.12 -8.38
N LYS A 118 3.09 13.40 -8.28
CA LYS A 118 2.54 14.40 -7.35
C LYS A 118 2.23 13.82 -5.99
N SER A 119 2.07 12.51 -5.90
CA SER A 119 1.82 11.80 -4.66
C SER A 119 2.37 10.39 -4.74
N TYR A 120 2.79 9.87 -3.59
CA TYR A 120 3.34 8.54 -3.41
C TYR A 120 2.76 7.91 -2.15
N ALA A 121 2.59 6.59 -2.16
CA ALA A 121 2.20 5.83 -0.97
C ALA A 121 2.76 4.41 -1.01
N ASN A 122 2.73 3.75 0.15
CA ASN A 122 2.94 2.30 0.26
C ASN A 122 4.28 1.80 -0.31
N MET A 123 5.36 2.60 -0.19
CA MET A 123 6.69 2.16 -0.61
C MET A 123 7.20 1.03 0.30
N ARG A 124 7.57 -0.12 -0.28
CA ARG A 124 8.14 -1.27 0.46
C ARG A 124 8.86 -2.24 -0.47
N LEU A 125 9.65 -3.14 0.13
CA LEU A 125 10.12 -4.35 -0.52
C LEU A 125 9.05 -5.44 -0.50
N GLN A 126 8.92 -6.16 -1.62
CA GLN A 126 8.09 -7.34 -1.79
C GLN A 126 8.87 -8.40 -2.58
N THR A 127 8.26 -9.57 -2.77
CA THR A 127 8.83 -10.63 -3.62
C THR A 127 7.96 -10.83 -4.85
N TYR A 128 8.53 -10.72 -6.04
CA TYR A 128 7.88 -11.02 -7.30
C TYR A 128 8.68 -12.07 -8.07
N GLN A 129 8.04 -13.18 -8.42
CA GLN A 129 8.69 -14.31 -9.12
C GLN A 129 9.99 -14.80 -8.44
N GLY A 130 9.98 -14.84 -7.10
CA GLY A 130 11.12 -15.27 -6.29
C GLY A 130 12.28 -14.27 -6.19
N ARG A 131 12.10 -13.03 -6.65
CA ARG A 131 13.10 -11.97 -6.58
C ARG A 131 12.61 -10.79 -5.75
N PRO A 132 13.49 -10.12 -4.99
CA PRO A 132 13.12 -8.90 -4.28
C PRO A 132 12.79 -7.78 -5.29
N VAL A 133 11.72 -7.07 -5.03
CA VAL A 133 11.27 -5.90 -5.80
C VAL A 133 10.87 -4.78 -4.85
N ILE A 134 11.07 -3.54 -5.27
CA ILE A 134 10.55 -2.34 -4.60
C ILE A 134 9.22 -1.99 -5.25
N THR A 135 8.20 -1.72 -4.45
CA THR A 135 6.88 -1.34 -4.93
C THR A 135 6.41 -0.06 -4.27
N TRP A 136 5.69 0.78 -5.00
CA TRP A 136 4.95 1.92 -4.44
C TRP A 136 3.73 2.24 -5.32
N TRP A 137 2.77 2.95 -4.74
CA TRP A 137 1.71 3.62 -5.50
C TRP A 137 2.15 5.04 -5.84
N GLU A 138 1.83 5.51 -7.05
CA GLU A 138 2.06 6.89 -7.48
C GLU A 138 0.87 7.46 -8.26
N SER A 139 0.63 8.77 -8.13
CA SER A 139 -0.31 9.53 -8.96
C SER A 139 0.31 10.82 -9.50
N HIS A 140 0.02 11.12 -10.76
CA HIS A 140 0.42 12.36 -11.44
C HIS A 140 -0.72 13.40 -11.50
N SER A 141 -1.89 13.00 -11.03
CA SER A 141 -3.05 13.86 -10.82
C SER A 141 -2.99 14.48 -9.42
N THR A 142 -3.71 15.58 -9.19
CA THR A 142 -3.57 16.35 -7.95
C THR A 142 -4.48 15.83 -6.84
N GLY A 143 -3.88 15.53 -5.68
CA GLY A 143 -4.53 15.54 -4.37
C GLY A 143 -4.74 14.15 -3.74
N LEU A 144 -4.54 14.08 -2.42
CA LEU A 144 -4.84 12.92 -1.54
C LEU A 144 -6.33 12.53 -1.50
N ALA A 145 -7.19 13.26 -2.22
CA ALA A 145 -8.64 13.04 -2.31
C ALA A 145 -9.08 12.59 -3.71
N ALA A 146 -8.13 12.35 -4.62
CA ALA A 146 -8.39 11.82 -5.94
C ALA A 146 -8.39 10.28 -5.88
N TYR A 147 -9.37 9.73 -5.16
CA TYR A 147 -9.59 8.29 -5.03
C TYR A 147 -9.39 7.56 -6.35
N ALA A 148 -8.60 6.47 -6.32
CA ALA A 148 -8.38 5.59 -7.47
C ALA A 148 -7.97 6.32 -8.76
N ASP A 149 -6.91 7.12 -8.72
CA ASP A 149 -6.36 7.79 -9.90
C ASP A 149 -4.87 7.52 -10.18
N GLY A 150 -4.28 6.57 -9.46
CA GLY A 150 -2.88 6.22 -9.57
C GLY A 150 -2.61 4.86 -10.20
N GLN A 151 -1.35 4.46 -10.09
CA GLN A 151 -0.82 3.18 -10.53
C GLN A 151 0.16 2.65 -9.49
N THR A 152 0.39 1.34 -9.51
CA THR A 152 1.51 0.76 -8.76
C THR A 152 2.69 0.51 -9.67
N VAL A 153 3.86 0.95 -9.22
CA VAL A 153 5.16 0.66 -9.84
C VAL A 153 5.82 -0.51 -9.14
N ILE A 154 6.43 -1.40 -9.92
CA ILE A 154 7.26 -2.50 -9.42
C ILE A 154 8.64 -2.36 -10.06
N GLU A 155 9.66 -2.17 -9.24
CA GLU A 155 11.06 -2.10 -9.64
C GLU A 155 11.88 -3.26 -9.08
N ASP A 156 12.93 -3.66 -9.80
CA ASP A 156 13.98 -4.46 -9.19
C ASP A 156 14.83 -3.62 -8.21
N VAL A 157 15.68 -4.29 -7.42
CA VAL A 157 16.58 -3.62 -6.47
C VAL A 157 17.69 -2.78 -7.12
N ALA A 158 17.81 -2.84 -8.45
CA ALA A 158 18.70 -1.99 -9.26
C ALA A 158 17.96 -0.78 -9.87
N HIS A 159 16.70 -0.54 -9.47
CA HIS A 159 15.83 0.54 -9.92
C HIS A 159 15.47 0.50 -11.41
N ASN A 160 15.33 -0.71 -11.96
CA ASN A 160 14.68 -0.89 -13.26
C ASN A 160 13.20 -1.24 -13.03
N VAL A 161 12.30 -0.51 -13.69
CA VAL A 161 10.87 -0.86 -13.71
C VAL A 161 10.68 -2.21 -14.39
N VAL A 162 10.16 -3.19 -13.65
CA VAL A 162 9.88 -4.55 -14.15
C VAL A 162 8.41 -4.75 -14.51
N ALA A 163 7.50 -4.03 -13.86
CA ALA A 163 6.08 -4.08 -14.14
C ALA A 163 5.36 -2.84 -13.59
N ARG A 164 4.15 -2.60 -14.11
CA ARG A 164 3.22 -1.58 -13.60
C ARG A 164 1.82 -2.17 -13.56
N VAL A 165 1.12 -2.01 -12.45
CA VAL A 165 -0.31 -2.30 -12.35
C VAL A 165 -1.05 -0.98 -12.51
N GLN A 166 -1.89 -0.88 -13.53
CA GLN A 166 -2.56 0.34 -13.98
C GLN A 166 -4.07 0.14 -14.00
N LYS A 167 -4.80 1.23 -14.20
CA LYS A 167 -6.25 1.24 -14.36
C LYS A 167 -6.75 0.21 -15.38
N HIS A 168 -7.78 -0.54 -15.00
CA HIS A 168 -8.52 -1.45 -15.86
C HIS A 168 -10.03 -1.15 -15.79
N GLY A 169 -10.62 -0.72 -16.92
CA GLY A 169 -11.99 -0.23 -16.93
C GLY A 169 -12.14 1.01 -16.04
N ASP A 170 -13.06 0.96 -15.08
CA ASP A 170 -13.27 2.04 -14.10
C ASP A 170 -12.44 1.88 -12.82
N VAL A 171 -11.80 0.73 -12.63
CA VAL A 171 -11.02 0.39 -11.42
C VAL A 171 -9.58 0.82 -11.60
N SER A 172 -9.08 1.68 -10.70
CA SER A 172 -7.67 2.09 -10.66
C SER A 172 -7.04 1.72 -9.33
N PRO A 173 -5.77 1.24 -9.30
CA PRO A 173 -5.05 1.06 -8.06
C PRO A 173 -5.06 2.34 -7.23
N ASP A 174 -5.35 2.17 -5.95
CA ASP A 174 -5.48 3.24 -4.99
C ASP A 174 -4.32 3.20 -3.98
N GLU A 175 -4.02 4.35 -3.37
CA GLU A 175 -2.88 4.52 -2.48
C GLU A 175 -2.91 3.61 -1.25
N HIS A 176 -4.07 3.03 -0.90
CA HIS A 176 -4.29 2.32 0.36
C HIS A 176 -3.60 0.95 0.43
N GLU A 177 -3.58 0.17 -0.65
CA GLU A 177 -3.02 -1.20 -0.61
C GLU A 177 -2.49 -1.73 -1.93
N PHE A 178 -1.32 -2.36 -1.84
CA PHE A 178 -0.74 -3.18 -2.91
C PHE A 178 0.08 -4.34 -2.34
N VAL A 179 -0.40 -5.57 -2.50
CA VAL A 179 0.27 -6.77 -1.99
C VAL A 179 0.54 -7.76 -3.11
N ILE A 180 1.81 -8.07 -3.35
CA ILE A 180 2.19 -9.15 -4.27
C ILE A 180 2.00 -10.50 -3.59
N THR A 181 1.25 -11.39 -4.24
CA THR A 181 1.05 -12.76 -3.75
C THR A 181 2.18 -13.68 -4.23
N PRO A 182 2.40 -14.83 -3.56
CA PRO A 182 3.34 -15.84 -4.04
C PRO A 182 3.04 -16.39 -5.44
N ARG A 183 1.82 -16.19 -5.97
CA ARG A 183 1.41 -16.63 -7.32
C ARG A 183 1.88 -15.69 -8.43
N GLY A 184 2.52 -14.56 -8.09
CA GLY A 184 2.86 -13.53 -9.08
C GLY A 184 1.66 -12.66 -9.48
N THR A 185 0.62 -12.66 -8.66
CA THR A 185 -0.54 -11.76 -8.76
C THR A 185 -0.40 -10.64 -7.73
N ALA A 186 -1.23 -9.60 -7.84
CA ALA A 186 -1.30 -8.50 -6.90
C ALA A 186 -2.73 -8.35 -6.37
N TYR A 187 -2.87 -8.15 -5.07
CA TYR A 187 -4.07 -7.63 -4.45
C TYR A 187 -4.02 -6.12 -4.47
N ILE A 188 -5.06 -5.50 -5.03
CA ILE A 188 -5.24 -4.05 -5.05
C ILE A 188 -6.61 -3.70 -4.47
N VAL A 189 -6.70 -2.48 -3.94
CA VAL A 189 -7.98 -1.86 -3.59
C VAL A 189 -8.24 -0.67 -4.52
N SER A 190 -9.51 -0.32 -4.64
CA SER A 190 -9.96 0.81 -5.44
C SER A 190 -11.30 1.33 -4.95
N TYR A 191 -11.72 2.44 -5.55
CA TYR A 191 -12.93 3.15 -5.22
C TYR A 191 -13.66 3.55 -6.50
N VAL A 192 -14.88 3.07 -6.66
CA VAL A 192 -15.75 3.43 -7.79
C VAL A 192 -16.90 4.29 -7.30
N ARG A 193 -17.00 5.51 -7.81
CA ARG A 193 -18.13 6.40 -7.54
C ARG A 193 -19.35 5.93 -8.32
N THR A 194 -20.46 5.67 -7.63
CA THR A 194 -21.71 5.23 -8.26
C THR A 194 -22.92 5.84 -7.54
N ARG A 195 -24.14 5.48 -7.96
CA ARG A 195 -25.38 5.93 -7.34
C ARG A 195 -26.09 4.79 -6.64
N ALA A 196 -26.64 5.07 -5.45
CA ALA A 196 -27.41 4.11 -4.66
C ALA A 196 -28.55 4.78 -3.89
N ASP A 197 -29.48 3.96 -3.40
CA ASP A 197 -30.55 4.41 -2.51
C ASP A 197 -30.04 4.60 -1.08
N LEU A 198 -29.82 5.86 -0.69
CA LEU A 198 -29.30 6.23 0.63
C LEU A 198 -30.42 6.50 1.65
N ARG A 199 -31.70 6.30 1.30
CA ARG A 199 -32.81 6.46 2.26
C ARG A 199 -32.64 5.63 3.55
N PRO A 200 -32.10 4.39 3.54
CA PRO A 200 -31.84 3.62 4.76
C PRO A 200 -30.92 4.32 5.77
N VAL A 201 -30.07 5.25 5.31
CA VAL A 201 -29.16 6.06 6.14
C VAL A 201 -29.58 7.54 6.17
N LYS A 202 -30.88 7.82 5.91
CA LYS A 202 -31.48 9.17 5.89
C LYS A 202 -30.91 10.11 4.82
N GLY A 203 -30.32 9.54 3.76
CA GLY A 203 -29.88 10.26 2.56
C GLY A 203 -30.92 10.28 1.43
N PRO A 204 -30.56 10.80 0.25
CA PRO A 204 -31.43 10.83 -0.93
C PRO A 204 -31.63 9.44 -1.55
N LYS A 205 -32.71 9.28 -2.33
CA LYS A 205 -33.02 8.02 -3.07
C LYS A 205 -32.00 7.70 -4.18
N ASP A 206 -31.35 8.71 -4.73
CA ASP A 206 -30.36 8.58 -5.81
C ASP A 206 -29.10 9.36 -5.41
N GLY A 207 -28.44 8.87 -4.36
CA GLY A 207 -27.28 9.53 -3.76
C GLY A 207 -25.97 9.01 -4.34
N LEU A 208 -24.97 9.89 -4.42
CA LEU A 208 -23.61 9.51 -4.78
C LEU A 208 -23.00 8.70 -3.62
N ILE A 209 -22.35 7.58 -3.93
CA ILE A 209 -21.76 6.67 -2.96
C ILE A 209 -20.39 6.20 -3.47
N MET A 210 -19.48 5.95 -2.53
CA MET A 210 -18.21 5.32 -2.85
C MET A 210 -18.31 3.81 -2.66
N ASN A 211 -18.14 3.05 -3.75
CA ASN A 211 -18.06 1.59 -3.71
C ASN A 211 -16.60 1.17 -3.53
N GLY A 212 -16.29 0.48 -2.42
CA GLY A 212 -14.98 -0.12 -2.22
C GLY A 212 -14.81 -1.39 -3.05
N ILE A 213 -13.69 -1.49 -3.76
CA ILE A 213 -13.37 -2.58 -4.67
C ILE A 213 -12.12 -3.30 -4.19
N PHE A 214 -12.13 -4.62 -4.29
CA PHE A 214 -10.94 -5.46 -4.20
C PHE A 214 -10.76 -6.22 -5.52
N GLU A 215 -9.54 -6.21 -6.06
CA GLU A 215 -9.16 -7.05 -7.21
C GLU A 215 -7.90 -7.87 -6.94
N GLU A 216 -7.88 -9.11 -7.42
CA GLU A 216 -6.64 -9.85 -7.67
C GLU A 216 -6.28 -9.73 -9.15
N VAL A 217 -5.11 -9.18 -9.45
CA VAL A 217 -4.62 -8.93 -10.81
C VAL A 217 -3.39 -9.78 -11.09
N ASP A 218 -3.36 -10.48 -12.22
CA ASP A 218 -2.13 -11.11 -12.72
C ASP A 218 -1.14 -10.03 -13.17
N ILE A 219 0.00 -9.90 -12.51
CA ILE A 219 0.96 -8.79 -12.73
C ILE A 219 1.56 -8.86 -14.14
N ALA A 220 1.78 -10.07 -14.67
CA ALA A 220 2.44 -10.26 -15.95
C ALA A 220 1.54 -9.89 -17.14
N THR A 221 0.24 -10.13 -17.02
CA THR A 221 -0.73 -9.94 -18.10
C THR A 221 -1.67 -8.75 -17.90
N GLY A 222 -1.77 -8.23 -16.67
CA GLY A 222 -2.75 -7.20 -16.29
C GLY A 222 -4.18 -7.74 -16.20
N LYS A 223 -4.38 -9.07 -16.25
CA LYS A 223 -5.72 -9.67 -16.22
C LYS A 223 -6.27 -9.67 -14.79
N VAL A 224 -7.47 -9.15 -14.62
CA VAL A 224 -8.25 -9.31 -13.37
C VAL A 224 -8.69 -10.77 -13.24
N LEU A 225 -8.31 -11.41 -12.13
CA LEU A 225 -8.63 -12.79 -11.80
C LEU A 225 -9.81 -12.89 -10.82
N HIS A 226 -9.89 -11.95 -9.88
CA HIS A 226 -10.99 -11.81 -8.93
C HIS A 226 -11.38 -10.34 -8.83
N HIS A 227 -12.67 -10.09 -8.71
CA HIS A 227 -13.26 -8.77 -8.53
C HIS A 227 -14.36 -8.87 -7.48
N TRP A 228 -14.34 -7.97 -6.50
CA TRP A 228 -15.27 -7.94 -5.38
C TRP A 228 -15.68 -6.50 -5.09
N GLU A 229 -16.99 -6.27 -4.93
CA GLU A 229 -17.55 -4.95 -4.69
C GLU A 229 -18.27 -4.89 -3.35
N SER A 230 -17.94 -3.90 -2.53
CA SER A 230 -18.51 -3.76 -1.18
C SER A 230 -20.05 -3.70 -1.18
N LEU A 231 -20.66 -3.02 -2.16
CA LEU A 231 -22.10 -2.79 -2.21
C LEU A 231 -22.94 -4.07 -2.41
N ASP A 232 -22.35 -5.13 -2.97
CA ASP A 232 -23.01 -6.42 -3.14
C ASP A 232 -23.07 -7.23 -1.83
N HIS A 233 -22.23 -6.89 -0.86
CA HIS A 233 -21.96 -7.76 0.29
C HIS A 233 -22.14 -7.09 1.66
N VAL A 234 -22.03 -5.76 1.75
CA VAL A 234 -22.05 -5.00 3.01
C VAL A 234 -23.12 -3.92 2.94
N ALA A 235 -24.04 -3.93 3.91
CA ALA A 235 -25.11 -2.94 3.91
C ALA A 235 -24.58 -1.56 4.27
N ILE A 236 -25.03 -0.52 3.56
CA ILE A 236 -24.63 0.87 3.82
C ILE A 236 -24.93 1.36 5.24
N THR A 237 -25.90 0.72 5.91
CA THR A 237 -26.28 1.02 7.31
C THR A 237 -25.26 0.51 8.34
N GLU A 238 -24.31 -0.32 7.94
CA GLU A 238 -23.22 -0.82 8.80
C GLU A 238 -22.17 0.28 9.08
N SER A 239 -22.12 1.32 8.26
CA SER A 239 -21.19 2.43 8.41
C SER A 239 -21.47 3.28 9.65
N HIS A 240 -20.41 3.70 10.32
CA HIS A 240 -20.41 4.75 11.34
C HIS A 240 -20.26 6.15 10.75
N ALA A 241 -19.85 6.28 9.48
CA ALA A 241 -19.78 7.56 8.78
C ALA A 241 -21.18 8.10 8.46
N GLY A 242 -21.32 9.42 8.56
CA GLY A 242 -22.53 10.13 8.15
C GLY A 242 -22.59 10.34 6.64
N VAL A 243 -23.81 10.43 6.09
CA VAL A 243 -24.00 10.88 4.71
C VAL A 243 -23.56 12.35 4.62
N PRO A 244 -22.69 12.73 3.65
CA PRO A 244 -22.29 14.12 3.46
C PRO A 244 -23.49 15.04 3.26
N LYS A 245 -23.36 16.29 3.74
CA LYS A 245 -24.39 17.33 3.53
C LYS A 245 -24.36 17.86 2.10
N ASP A 246 -23.17 17.92 1.49
CA ASP A 246 -23.01 18.28 0.09
C ASP A 246 -23.38 17.06 -0.78
N PRO A 247 -24.42 17.14 -1.63
CA PRO A 247 -24.83 16.03 -2.48
C PRO A 247 -23.84 15.70 -3.61
N THR A 248 -22.82 16.53 -3.84
CA THR A 248 -21.73 16.27 -4.80
C THR A 248 -20.61 15.42 -4.21
N GLU A 249 -20.56 15.28 -2.88
CA GLU A 249 -19.63 14.41 -2.19
C GLU A 249 -20.23 12.99 -2.07
N PRO A 250 -19.49 11.94 -2.48
CA PRO A 250 -19.97 10.57 -2.33
C PRO A 250 -20.09 10.22 -0.84
N TYR A 251 -21.16 9.51 -0.48
CA TYR A 251 -21.20 8.83 0.80
C TYR A 251 -20.14 7.72 0.83
N ASP A 252 -19.04 7.97 1.52
CA ASP A 252 -18.00 6.97 1.73
C ASP A 252 -18.38 6.08 2.92
N TYR A 253 -19.20 5.06 2.68
CA TYR A 253 -19.76 4.25 3.75
C TYR A 253 -18.80 3.15 4.24
N PHE A 254 -17.92 2.65 3.35
CA PHE A 254 -17.08 1.48 3.60
C PHE A 254 -15.64 1.88 3.88
N HIS A 255 -15.04 2.69 3.00
CA HIS A 255 -13.63 3.10 3.05
C HIS A 255 -12.66 1.92 3.21
N ILE A 256 -12.47 1.17 2.12
CA ILE A 256 -11.55 0.01 2.07
C ILE A 256 -10.10 0.47 2.17
N ASN A 257 -9.38 0.07 3.22
CA ASN A 257 -8.03 0.62 3.49
C ASN A 257 -6.91 -0.41 3.65
N SER A 258 -7.24 -1.70 3.70
CA SER A 258 -6.23 -2.75 3.59
C SER A 258 -6.88 -4.05 3.14
N VAL A 259 -6.07 -4.85 2.46
CA VAL A 259 -6.40 -6.20 2.05
C VAL A 259 -5.20 -7.10 2.27
N ALA A 260 -5.42 -8.27 2.87
CA ALA A 260 -4.35 -9.21 3.16
C ALA A 260 -4.79 -10.67 2.91
N PRO A 261 -3.88 -11.53 2.42
CA PRO A 261 -4.16 -12.95 2.32
C PRO A 261 -4.37 -13.56 3.71
N THR A 262 -5.24 -14.56 3.79
CA THR A 262 -5.38 -15.37 4.99
C THR A 262 -4.63 -16.70 4.89
N PRO A 263 -4.27 -17.33 6.01
CA PRO A 263 -3.56 -18.61 6.01
C PRO A 263 -4.30 -19.77 5.32
N ASP A 264 -5.63 -19.68 5.19
CA ASP A 264 -6.49 -20.66 4.53
C ASP A 264 -6.81 -20.32 3.05
N GLY A 265 -6.08 -19.38 2.46
CA GLY A 265 -6.20 -19.06 1.02
C GLY A 265 -7.35 -18.14 0.64
N ASN A 266 -7.99 -17.52 1.63
CA ASN A 266 -8.99 -16.47 1.47
C ASN A 266 -8.34 -15.09 1.59
N VAL A 267 -9.17 -14.06 1.77
CA VAL A 267 -8.71 -12.69 1.94
C VAL A 267 -9.42 -12.03 3.13
N ILE A 268 -8.72 -11.16 3.86
CA ILE A 268 -9.35 -10.22 4.78
C ILE A 268 -9.26 -8.80 4.24
N ILE A 269 -10.33 -8.05 4.44
CA ILE A 269 -10.50 -6.67 4.03
C ILE A 269 -10.80 -5.83 5.27
N SER A 270 -10.04 -4.76 5.50
CA SER A 270 -10.36 -3.76 6.52
C SER A 270 -11.12 -2.60 5.91
N ALA A 271 -12.14 -2.15 6.62
CA ALA A 271 -12.98 -1.02 6.22
C ALA A 271 -13.05 0.01 7.35
N ARG A 272 -12.51 1.19 7.07
CA ARG A 272 -12.30 2.27 8.03
C ARG A 272 -13.63 2.82 8.55
N HIS A 273 -14.68 2.89 7.74
CA HIS A 273 -15.93 3.54 8.13
C HIS A 273 -16.97 2.59 8.71
N THR A 274 -16.80 1.27 8.59
CA THR A 274 -17.64 0.28 9.30
C THR A 274 -17.03 -0.18 10.62
N TRP A 275 -15.80 0.23 10.92
CA TRP A 275 -15.00 -0.22 12.07
C TRP A 275 -14.90 -1.74 12.15
N ALA A 276 -14.73 -2.37 10.98
CA ALA A 276 -14.78 -3.82 10.86
C ALA A 276 -13.76 -4.38 9.87
N VAL A 277 -13.36 -5.62 10.14
CA VAL A 277 -12.57 -6.48 9.26
C VAL A 277 -13.46 -7.61 8.73
N TYR A 278 -13.40 -7.88 7.44
CA TYR A 278 -14.24 -8.84 6.74
C TYR A 278 -13.37 -9.95 6.18
N LYS A 279 -13.63 -11.21 6.51
CA LYS A 279 -13.04 -12.32 5.76
C LYS A 279 -13.94 -12.67 4.59
N VAL A 280 -13.39 -12.56 3.39
CA VAL A 280 -14.07 -12.85 2.14
C VAL A 280 -13.52 -14.14 1.56
N ASP A 281 -14.43 -15.02 1.17
CA ASP A 281 -14.08 -16.21 0.44
C ASP A 281 -13.66 -15.86 -0.98
N LEU A 282 -12.41 -16.15 -1.35
CA LEU A 282 -11.88 -15.68 -2.63
C LEU A 282 -12.54 -16.38 -3.83
N ALA A 283 -13.05 -17.60 -3.66
CA ALA A 283 -13.66 -18.37 -4.74
C ALA A 283 -15.11 -17.95 -5.02
N THR A 284 -15.85 -17.53 -3.99
CA THR A 284 -17.29 -17.24 -4.08
C THR A 284 -17.63 -15.76 -3.94
N GLY A 285 -16.75 -14.95 -3.33
CA GLY A 285 -17.02 -13.56 -2.97
C GLY A 285 -17.80 -13.40 -1.66
N ASP A 286 -18.21 -14.50 -1.02
CA ASP A 286 -19.04 -14.44 0.18
C ASP A 286 -18.26 -13.91 1.40
N VAL A 287 -18.88 -13.01 2.15
CA VAL A 287 -18.38 -12.61 3.48
C VAL A 287 -18.57 -13.76 4.46
N ARG A 288 -17.48 -14.44 4.80
CA ARG A 288 -17.44 -15.59 5.73
C ARG A 288 -17.68 -15.14 7.18
N TRP A 289 -17.18 -13.97 7.55
CA TRP A 289 -17.46 -13.33 8.83
C TRP A 289 -17.06 -11.85 8.83
N ARG A 290 -17.62 -11.12 9.79
CA ARG A 290 -17.34 -9.73 10.16
C ARG A 290 -16.75 -9.69 11.56
N PHE A 291 -15.63 -9.01 11.73
CA PHE A 291 -14.98 -8.82 13.02
C PHE A 291 -15.01 -7.34 13.38
N GLY A 292 -15.73 -6.98 14.46
CA GLY A 292 -15.96 -5.58 14.85
C GLY A 292 -17.19 -4.95 14.18
N GLY A 293 -17.33 -3.63 14.37
CA GLY A 293 -18.42 -2.84 13.82
C GLY A 293 -19.82 -3.18 14.36
N LYS A 294 -20.85 -2.65 13.70
CA LYS A 294 -22.27 -2.80 14.10
C LYS A 294 -22.83 -4.21 13.97
N LYS A 295 -22.18 -5.07 13.18
CA LYS A 295 -22.64 -6.43 12.86
C LYS A 295 -21.52 -7.46 13.03
N SER A 296 -20.70 -7.32 14.06
CA SER A 296 -19.67 -8.31 14.39
C SER A 296 -20.30 -9.70 14.54
N ASP A 297 -19.75 -10.69 13.85
CA ASP A 297 -20.07 -12.11 14.05
C ASP A 297 -19.36 -12.68 15.29
N PHE A 298 -18.45 -11.91 15.89
CA PHE A 298 -17.69 -12.30 17.08
C PHE A 298 -18.14 -11.52 18.31
N GLU A 299 -18.20 -12.22 19.45
CA GLU A 299 -18.32 -11.58 20.76
C GLU A 299 -17.03 -10.84 21.11
N LEU A 300 -17.10 -9.51 21.19
CA LEU A 300 -16.01 -8.64 21.60
C LEU A 300 -16.36 -7.95 22.92
N PRO A 301 -15.51 -8.03 23.96
CA PRO A 301 -15.73 -7.22 25.15
C PRO A 301 -15.59 -5.74 24.80
N GLY A 302 -16.32 -4.84 25.47
CA GLY A 302 -16.25 -3.40 25.17
C GLY A 302 -14.85 -2.80 25.26
N SER A 303 -13.97 -3.39 26.09
CA SER A 303 -12.55 -3.00 26.14
C SER A 303 -11.80 -3.32 24.84
N ALA A 304 -12.25 -4.28 24.05
CA ALA A 304 -11.69 -4.65 22.76
C ALA A 304 -12.25 -3.84 21.57
N THR A 305 -12.96 -2.75 21.82
CA THR A 305 -13.43 -1.85 20.76
C THR A 305 -12.25 -1.19 20.06
N PHE A 306 -12.34 -1.10 18.74
CA PHE A 306 -11.41 -0.40 17.86
C PHE A 306 -12.22 0.38 16.82
N ALA A 307 -11.62 1.39 16.20
CA ALA A 307 -12.30 2.26 15.24
C ALA A 307 -11.33 2.87 14.23
N TRP A 308 -11.81 3.05 13.00
CA TRP A 308 -11.03 3.55 11.85
C TRP A 308 -9.72 2.80 11.59
N GLN A 309 -9.66 1.52 11.94
CA GLN A 309 -8.47 0.68 11.91
C GLN A 309 -7.88 0.51 10.50
N HIS A 310 -6.56 0.36 10.43
CA HIS A 310 -5.77 0.08 9.23
C HIS A 310 -4.98 -1.22 9.37
N ASP A 311 -4.47 -1.71 8.24
CA ASP A 311 -3.44 -2.76 8.16
C ASP A 311 -3.80 -4.05 8.94
N ALA A 312 -5.02 -4.55 8.72
CA ALA A 312 -5.47 -5.80 9.35
C ALA A 312 -4.82 -7.01 8.68
N GLN A 313 -4.08 -7.82 9.44
CA GLN A 313 -3.30 -8.94 8.95
C GLN A 313 -3.33 -10.13 9.93
N PHE A 314 -3.33 -11.36 9.42
CA PHE A 314 -3.08 -12.53 10.26
C PHE A 314 -1.57 -12.69 10.47
N GLU A 315 -1.11 -12.75 11.72
CA GLU A 315 0.28 -13.13 12.06
C GLU A 315 0.46 -14.65 12.04
N ASP A 316 -0.60 -15.37 12.39
CA ASP A 316 -0.69 -16.82 12.37
C ASP A 316 -2.16 -17.21 12.11
N PRO A 317 -2.50 -18.50 11.88
CA PRO A 317 -3.87 -18.95 11.59
C PRO A 317 -4.96 -18.57 12.62
N ARG A 318 -4.59 -18.04 13.79
CA ARG A 318 -5.51 -17.69 14.87
C ARG A 318 -5.25 -16.32 15.49
N THR A 319 -4.30 -15.54 14.98
CA THR A 319 -3.96 -14.23 15.55
C THR A 319 -4.13 -13.14 14.50
N LEU A 320 -5.17 -12.31 14.67
CA LEU A 320 -5.41 -11.13 13.87
C LEU A 320 -4.72 -9.92 14.53
N ARG A 321 -3.86 -9.23 13.80
CA ARG A 321 -3.25 -7.95 14.17
C ARG A 321 -3.87 -6.82 13.35
N MET A 322 -3.97 -5.63 13.93
CA MET A 322 -4.31 -4.41 13.20
C MET A 322 -3.71 -3.17 13.88
N PHE A 323 -3.63 -2.08 13.12
CA PHE A 323 -3.42 -0.74 13.63
C PHE A 323 -4.77 -0.09 13.92
N ASP A 324 -5.07 0.21 15.18
CA ASP A 324 -6.29 0.91 15.59
C ASP A 324 -5.98 2.41 15.74
N ASN A 325 -6.58 3.21 14.86
CA ASN A 325 -6.43 4.66 14.89
C ASN A 325 -7.15 5.25 16.10
N GLY A 326 -8.34 4.74 16.43
CA GLY A 326 -9.10 5.15 17.61
C GLY A 326 -9.85 6.48 17.49
N SER A 327 -9.51 7.30 16.51
CA SER A 327 -10.12 8.61 16.24
C SER A 327 -10.00 8.95 14.75
N ASP A 328 -10.93 9.76 14.24
CA ASP A 328 -10.83 10.40 12.92
C ASP A 328 -10.45 11.89 12.97
N GLY A 329 -10.12 12.42 14.17
CA GLY A 329 -9.79 13.82 14.41
C GLY A 329 -10.99 14.66 14.88
N GLU A 330 -12.22 14.20 14.67
CA GLU A 330 -13.44 14.84 15.16
C GLU A 330 -14.11 14.03 16.27
N VAL A 331 -14.12 12.71 16.11
CA VAL A 331 -14.66 11.74 17.06
C VAL A 331 -13.53 10.88 17.60
N THR A 332 -13.56 10.64 18.91
CA THR A 332 -12.58 9.81 19.61
C THR A 332 -13.29 8.65 20.31
N VAL A 333 -12.89 7.43 19.95
CA VAL A 333 -13.33 6.17 20.59
C VAL A 333 -12.26 5.68 21.57
N THR A 334 -10.99 5.82 21.20
CA THR A 334 -9.84 5.63 22.10
C THR A 334 -8.90 6.83 22.02
N ASP A 335 -8.39 7.29 23.17
CA ASP A 335 -7.59 8.52 23.26
C ASP A 335 -6.27 8.44 22.46
N GLU A 336 -5.77 7.23 22.26
CA GLU A 336 -4.47 6.95 21.65
C GLU A 336 -4.64 5.90 20.55
N SER A 337 -3.79 6.00 19.51
CA SER A 337 -3.67 4.92 18.53
C SER A 337 -2.87 3.76 19.12
N GLN A 338 -3.19 2.54 18.70
CA GLN A 338 -2.66 1.33 19.31
C GLN A 338 -2.54 0.20 18.31
N VAL A 339 -1.62 -0.72 18.56
CA VAL A 339 -1.59 -2.00 17.88
C VAL A 339 -2.37 -3.01 18.71
N LEU A 340 -3.28 -3.72 18.06
CA LEU A 340 -4.13 -4.73 18.70
C LEU A 340 -3.84 -6.11 18.12
N TRP A 341 -3.80 -7.12 19.00
CA TRP A 341 -3.80 -8.53 18.61
C TRP A 341 -4.99 -9.24 19.22
N PHE A 342 -5.69 -10.00 18.39
CA PHE A 342 -6.83 -10.80 18.79
C PHE A 342 -6.58 -12.27 18.50
N SER A 343 -6.84 -13.15 19.47
CA SER A 343 -7.09 -14.55 19.14
C SER A 343 -8.46 -14.67 18.49
N ILE A 344 -8.53 -15.33 17.35
CA ILE A 344 -9.76 -15.60 16.60
C ILE A 344 -10.06 -17.10 16.66
N ASP A 345 -11.22 -17.46 17.22
CA ASP A 345 -11.83 -18.78 17.08
C ASP A 345 -12.96 -18.67 16.05
N GLU A 346 -12.64 -18.97 14.80
CA GLU A 346 -13.60 -18.84 13.70
C GLU A 346 -14.80 -19.79 13.85
N ALA A 347 -14.58 -21.02 14.35
CA ALA A 347 -15.63 -22.03 14.48
C ALA A 347 -16.58 -21.70 15.64
N GLY A 348 -16.02 -21.27 16.78
CA GLY A 348 -16.78 -20.86 17.95
C GLY A 348 -17.31 -19.43 17.90
N ARG A 349 -16.91 -18.63 16.89
CA ARG A 349 -17.22 -17.19 16.76
C ARG A 349 -16.86 -16.38 18.01
N LYS A 350 -15.70 -16.69 18.58
CA LYS A 350 -15.17 -16.01 19.77
C LYS A 350 -13.86 -15.33 19.46
N ALA A 351 -13.67 -14.17 20.06
CA ALA A 351 -12.41 -13.47 20.01
C ALA A 351 -11.97 -13.02 21.39
N ARG A 352 -10.67 -12.87 21.57
CA ARG A 352 -10.09 -12.30 22.80
C ARG A 352 -8.94 -11.40 22.42
N LEU A 353 -8.91 -10.23 23.02
CA LEU A 353 -7.75 -9.38 22.96
C LEU A 353 -6.59 -10.06 23.67
N LYS A 354 -5.52 -10.34 22.92
CA LYS A 354 -4.27 -10.94 23.43
C LYS A 354 -3.32 -9.88 23.96
N ARG A 355 -3.18 -8.79 23.22
CA ARG A 355 -2.17 -7.76 23.47
C ARG A 355 -2.64 -6.41 22.94
N ARG A 356 -2.24 -5.35 23.64
CA ARG A 356 -2.21 -3.98 23.13
C ARG A 356 -0.80 -3.46 23.20
N LEU A 357 -0.43 -2.63 22.24
CA LEU A 357 0.79 -1.85 22.28
C LEU A 357 0.44 -0.39 21.97
N VAL A 358 0.82 0.51 22.86
CA VAL A 358 0.60 1.95 22.75
C VAL A 358 1.97 2.62 22.76
N HIS A 359 2.15 3.64 21.94
CA HIS A 359 3.37 4.45 22.00
C HIS A 359 3.51 5.11 23.39
N PRO A 360 4.69 5.13 24.05
CA PRO A 360 4.86 5.71 25.39
C PRO A 360 4.45 7.19 25.48
N ALA A 361 4.61 7.94 24.39
CA ALA A 361 4.17 9.33 24.28
C ALA A 361 2.66 9.50 24.01
N LYS A 362 1.87 8.42 24.00
CA LYS A 362 0.41 8.44 23.87
C LYS A 362 -0.07 9.19 22.63
N ILE A 363 0.50 8.84 21.46
CA ILE A 363 0.21 9.52 20.20
C ILE A 363 -1.09 9.03 19.58
N SER A 364 -1.75 9.91 18.84
CA SER A 364 -2.98 9.64 18.10
C SER A 364 -2.78 9.97 16.63
N ALA A 365 -3.06 9.00 15.76
CA ALA A 365 -3.03 9.10 14.32
C ALA A 365 -4.47 8.96 13.80
N HIS A 366 -5.02 10.04 13.27
CA HIS A 366 -6.42 10.08 12.81
C HIS A 366 -6.67 9.33 11.50
N ALA A 367 -5.61 9.07 10.72
CA ALA A 367 -5.68 8.26 9.52
C ALA A 367 -4.33 7.56 9.24
N MET A 368 -4.38 6.61 8.30
CA MET A 368 -3.21 5.89 7.79
C MET A 368 -2.52 5.07 8.89
N GLY A 369 -1.29 4.64 8.63
CA GLY A 369 -0.48 3.86 9.56
C GLY A 369 -0.51 2.36 9.30
N ASN A 370 0.47 1.67 9.86
CA ASN A 370 0.65 0.23 9.69
C ASN A 370 1.54 -0.37 10.76
N VAL A 371 1.56 -1.70 10.77
CA VAL A 371 2.36 -2.48 11.69
C VAL A 371 3.04 -3.61 10.92
N GLN A 372 4.35 -3.74 11.09
CA GLN A 372 5.16 -4.79 10.48
C GLN A 372 5.84 -5.64 11.55
N ARG A 373 5.60 -6.95 11.52
CA ARG A 373 6.40 -7.91 12.30
C ARG A 373 7.75 -8.06 11.59
N LEU A 374 8.84 -7.97 12.34
CA LEU A 374 10.21 -8.12 11.84
C LEU A 374 10.75 -9.52 12.14
N ASP A 375 11.78 -9.94 11.39
CA ASP A 375 12.35 -11.30 11.47
C ASP A 375 12.95 -11.64 12.84
N ASN A 376 13.44 -10.64 13.57
CA ASN A 376 13.95 -10.81 14.93
C ASN A 376 12.84 -10.86 16.01
N GLY A 377 11.57 -10.80 15.60
CA GLY A 377 10.41 -10.78 16.49
C GLY A 377 9.97 -9.39 16.95
N ASN A 378 10.72 -8.34 16.61
CA ASN A 378 10.33 -6.97 16.90
C ASN A 378 9.15 -6.51 16.04
N LEU A 379 8.65 -5.33 16.34
CA LEU A 379 7.54 -4.70 15.67
C LEU A 379 7.94 -3.31 15.19
N PHE A 380 7.81 -3.05 13.89
CA PHE A 380 7.92 -1.70 13.34
C PHE A 380 6.53 -1.11 13.13
N VAL A 381 6.32 0.14 13.53
CA VAL A 381 5.03 0.82 13.46
C VAL A 381 5.21 2.14 12.73
N GLY A 382 4.44 2.34 11.66
CA GLY A 382 4.22 3.65 11.06
C GLY A 382 2.96 4.26 11.64
N TRP A 383 3.08 5.43 12.27
CA TRP A 383 1.97 6.09 12.97
C TRP A 383 1.24 7.12 12.09
N GLY A 384 1.17 6.88 10.77
CA GLY A 384 0.36 7.65 9.82
C GLY A 384 0.44 9.17 10.01
N THR A 385 -0.72 9.80 10.18
CA THR A 385 -0.83 11.27 10.35
C THR A 385 -0.17 11.82 11.63
N ALA A 386 0.26 10.97 12.57
CA ALA A 386 1.05 11.42 13.72
C ALA A 386 2.51 11.74 13.35
N GLN A 387 2.94 11.46 12.10
CA GLN A 387 4.29 11.76 11.59
C GLN A 387 5.38 11.10 12.45
N ARG A 388 5.14 9.84 12.84
CA ARG A 388 6.07 9.04 13.65
C ARG A 388 6.29 7.67 13.06
N ILE A 389 7.49 7.16 13.29
CA ILE A 389 7.85 5.76 13.06
C ILE A 389 8.57 5.23 14.30
N SER A 390 8.30 3.98 14.67
CA SER A 390 8.92 3.39 15.86
C SER A 390 9.19 1.91 15.69
N GLU A 391 10.19 1.40 16.41
CA GLU A 391 10.42 -0.03 16.59
C GLU A 391 10.28 -0.42 18.05
N PHE A 392 9.59 -1.52 18.31
CA PHE A 392 9.41 -2.10 19.63
C PHE A 392 9.97 -3.53 19.66
N SER A 393 10.59 -3.91 20.76
CA SER A 393 10.89 -5.31 21.05
C SER A 393 9.60 -6.13 21.18
N ASP A 394 9.74 -7.46 21.12
CA ASP A 394 8.59 -8.37 21.32
C ASP A 394 7.88 -8.17 22.67
N ASP A 395 8.56 -7.71 23.72
CA ASP A 395 7.94 -7.38 25.02
C ASP A 395 7.30 -5.97 25.10
N GLY A 396 7.49 -5.14 24.06
CA GLY A 396 6.90 -3.80 23.97
C GLY A 396 7.80 -2.66 24.42
N THR A 397 9.09 -2.92 24.67
CA THR A 397 10.09 -1.87 24.92
C THR A 397 10.32 -1.05 23.64
N LEU A 398 10.24 0.28 23.74
CA LEU A 398 10.54 1.18 22.62
C LEU A 398 12.05 1.18 22.34
N LEU A 399 12.45 0.68 21.17
CA LEU A 399 13.84 0.55 20.76
C LEU A 399 14.28 1.64 19.80
N PHE A 400 13.39 2.05 18.90
CA PHE A 400 13.62 3.11 17.93
C PHE A 400 12.40 4.00 17.86
N ASP A 401 12.61 5.30 17.71
CA ASP A 401 11.53 6.26 17.48
C ASP A 401 12.06 7.45 16.70
N ALA A 402 11.31 7.92 15.70
CA ALA A 402 11.68 9.09 14.92
C ALA A 402 10.46 9.90 14.49
N THR A 403 10.64 11.22 14.40
CA THR A 403 9.67 12.17 13.86
C THR A 403 9.94 12.41 12.37
N LEU A 404 8.89 12.34 11.57
CA LEU A 404 8.92 12.66 10.14
C LEU A 404 8.63 14.16 9.92
N PRO A 405 9.18 14.79 8.87
CA PRO A 405 8.87 16.17 8.52
C PRO A 405 7.45 16.34 7.94
N ASP A 406 6.92 15.29 7.31
CA ASP A 406 5.57 15.21 6.79
C ASP A 406 4.99 13.78 6.98
N VAL A 407 3.74 13.59 6.59
CA VAL A 407 3.02 12.33 6.70
C VAL A 407 3.57 11.31 5.71
N SER A 408 3.74 10.07 6.21
CA SER A 408 3.86 8.90 5.37
C SER A 408 2.64 8.01 5.57
N TYR A 409 2.04 7.54 4.47
CA TYR A 409 0.87 6.66 4.53
C TYR A 409 1.16 5.38 5.34
N ARG A 410 2.29 4.75 5.04
CA ARG A 410 2.86 3.61 5.78
C ARG A 410 4.36 3.72 5.85
N ALA A 411 4.99 2.98 6.75
CA ALA A 411 6.43 2.86 6.84
C ALA A 411 6.84 1.41 7.14
N PHE A 412 7.98 0.99 6.62
CA PHE A 412 8.49 -0.37 6.78
C PHE A 412 9.98 -0.35 7.14
N ARG A 413 10.43 -1.36 7.87
CA ARG A 413 11.84 -1.67 8.08
C ARG A 413 12.19 -2.97 7.39
N GLN A 414 13.05 -2.91 6.38
CA GLN A 414 13.35 -4.06 5.53
C GLN A 414 14.82 -4.05 5.09
N VAL A 415 15.40 -5.24 4.96
CA VAL A 415 16.79 -5.39 4.49
C VAL A 415 16.81 -5.20 2.98
N TRP A 416 17.42 -4.11 2.52
CA TRP A 416 17.47 -3.74 1.11
C TRP A 416 18.72 -4.25 0.39
N LYS A 417 19.90 -4.05 0.98
CA LYS A 417 21.22 -4.41 0.42
C LYS A 417 22.10 -5.11 1.43
#